data_AF-A0A643CEQ1-F1
#
_entry.id   AF-A0A643CEQ1-F1
#
_cell.length_a   1.000
_cell.length_b   1.000
_cell.length_c   1.000
_cell.angle_alpha   90.00
_cell.angle_beta   90.00
_cell.angle_gamma   90.00
#
_symmetry.space_group_name_H-M   'P 1'
#
loop_
_entity.id
_entity.type
_entity.pdbx_description
1 polymer ?
#
loop_
_entity_poly.entity_id
_entity_poly.type
_entity_poly.pdbx_seq_one_letter_code
_entity_poly.pdbx_strand_id
1 'polypeptide(L)'
;MPNEITSADTIRALFVSAFPQQLTMKMLESPSIAIYIKDESRNVYYELNDVRNIQDRSLLKVYNKDPARAFNHTPKTVNGDV
;
A
#
# COMPACT_ATOMS: atom_id res chain seq x y z
N MET A 1 20.87 1.71 -17.81
CA MET A 1 20.57 0.95 -16.58
C MET A 1 19.46 1.68 -15.85
N PRO A 2 18.25 1.14 -15.63
CA PRO A 2 17.24 1.87 -14.89
C PRO A 2 17.35 1.49 -13.41
N ASN A 3 18.21 2.21 -12.69
CA ASN A 3 18.26 2.21 -11.22
C ASN A 3 17.36 3.33 -10.66
N GLU A 4 16.12 3.38 -11.14
CA GLU A 4 15.11 4.30 -10.64
C GLU A 4 13.93 3.46 -10.18
N ILE A 5 13.29 3.85 -9.08
CA ILE A 5 11.95 3.37 -8.75
C ILE A 5 11.03 3.94 -9.84
N THR A 6 11.01 3.29 -11.02
CA THR A 6 10.39 3.82 -12.24
C THR A 6 8.87 3.66 -12.22
N SER A 7 8.30 2.97 -11.24
CA SER A 7 6.88 2.68 -11.22
C SER A 7 6.34 2.53 -9.80
N ALA A 8 5.08 2.92 -9.61
CA ALA A 8 4.32 2.68 -8.39
C ALA A 8 4.34 1.19 -7.99
N ASP A 9 4.44 0.29 -8.96
CA ASP A 9 4.51 -1.15 -8.74
C ASP A 9 5.74 -1.60 -7.95
N THR A 10 6.88 -0.94 -8.13
CA THR A 10 8.08 -1.23 -7.31
C THR A 10 7.83 -0.89 -5.85
N ILE A 11 7.16 0.25 -5.57
CA ILE A 11 6.82 0.65 -4.20
C ILE A 11 5.81 -0.33 -3.60
N ARG A 12 4.78 -0.71 -4.36
CA ARG A 12 3.81 -1.73 -3.94
C ARG A 12 4.50 -3.06 -3.62
N ALA A 13 5.43 -3.50 -4.48
CA ALA A 13 6.20 -4.71 -4.27
C ALA A 13 7.05 -4.64 -3.01
N LEU A 14 7.66 -3.48 -2.70
CA LEU A 14 8.40 -3.27 -1.45
C LEU A 14 7.48 -3.43 -0.23
N PHE A 15 6.28 -2.83 -0.24
CA PHE A 15 5.30 -3.02 0.83
C PHE A 15 4.88 -4.48 1.00
N VAL A 16 4.58 -5.18 -0.09
CA VAL A 16 4.23 -6.61 -0.04
C VAL A 16 5.39 -7.45 0.48
N SER A 17 6.63 -7.15 0.08
CA SER A 17 7.81 -7.86 0.56
C SER A 17 8.09 -7.66 2.04
N ALA A 18 7.78 -6.47 2.58
CA ALA A 18 7.94 -6.15 3.99
C ALA A 18 6.80 -6.70 4.86
N PHE A 19 5.60 -6.85 4.30
CA PHE A 19 4.41 -7.32 5.03
C PHE A 19 3.66 -8.44 4.27
N PRO A 20 4.31 -9.56 3.90
CA PRO A 20 3.77 -10.54 2.96
C PRO A 20 2.55 -11.31 3.50
N GLN A 21 2.36 -11.33 4.82
CA GLN A 21 1.20 -11.96 5.46
C GLN A 21 -0.01 -11.04 5.58
N GLN A 22 0.18 -9.73 5.38
CA GLN A 22 -0.87 -8.71 5.56
C GLN A 22 -1.24 -8.02 4.25
N LEU A 23 -0.30 -7.93 3.30
CA LEU A 23 -0.48 -7.24 2.03
C LEU A 23 -0.23 -8.20 0.87
N THR A 24 -0.96 -7.96 -0.23
CA THR A 24 -0.76 -8.63 -1.51
C THR A 24 -0.73 -7.59 -2.62
N MET A 25 -0.08 -7.89 -3.75
CA MET A 25 -0.04 -6.94 -4.89
C MET A 25 -1.45 -6.60 -5.38
N LYS A 26 -2.32 -7.61 -5.50
CA LYS A 26 -3.73 -7.44 -5.88
C LYS A 26 -4.50 -6.48 -4.95
N MET A 27 -4.21 -6.50 -3.65
CA MET A 27 -4.81 -5.56 -2.71
C MET A 27 -4.33 -4.14 -2.99
N LEU A 28 -3.04 -3.94 -3.23
CA LEU A 28 -2.43 -2.63 -3.47
C LEU A 28 -2.72 -2.03 -4.86
N GLU A 29 -3.19 -2.85 -5.80
CA GLU A 29 -3.72 -2.42 -7.11
C GLU A 29 -5.14 -1.85 -7.02
N SER A 30 -5.84 -2.06 -5.90
CA SER A 30 -7.19 -1.53 -5.69
C SER A 30 -7.20 0.00 -5.76
N PRO A 31 -8.19 0.63 -6.44
CA PRO A 31 -8.35 2.08 -6.44
C PRO A 31 -8.67 2.66 -5.04
N SER A 32 -9.08 1.82 -4.08
CA SER A 32 -9.27 2.23 -2.69
C SER A 32 -7.97 2.31 -1.89
N ILE A 33 -6.85 1.79 -2.41
CA ILE A 33 -5.54 1.93 -1.77
C ILE A 33 -4.84 3.17 -2.29
N ALA A 34 -4.28 3.96 -1.37
CA ALA A 34 -3.37 5.04 -1.70
C ALA A 34 -2.08 4.94 -0.89
N ILE A 35 -0.99 5.38 -1.50
CA ILE A 35 0.32 5.52 -0.86
C ILE A 35 0.46 6.99 -0.47
N TYR A 36 0.82 7.24 0.77
CA TYR A 36 1.09 8.56 1.31
C TYR A 36 2.58 8.70 1.61
N ILE A 37 3.09 9.91 1.47
CA ILE A 37 4.45 10.30 1.86
C ILE A 37 4.37 11.36 2.96
N LYS A 38 5.26 11.27 3.95
CA LYS A 38 5.33 12.24 5.04
C LYS A 38 6.08 13.50 4.58
N ASP A 39 5.46 14.65 4.77
CA ASP A 39 6.17 15.92 4.89
C ASP A 39 6.63 16.07 6.34
N GLU A 40 7.93 15.95 6.60
CA GLU A 40 8.47 16.06 7.95
C GLU A 40 8.43 17.48 8.50
N SER A 41 8.55 18.49 7.63
CA SER A 41 8.54 19.90 8.03
C SER A 41 7.16 20.33 8.55
N ARG A 42 6.11 19.84 7.91
CA ARG A 42 4.71 20.10 8.28
C ARG A 42 4.12 19.02 9.18
N ASN A 43 4.85 17.91 9.39
CA ASN A 43 4.41 16.72 10.11
C ASN A 43 3.04 16.18 9.62
N VAL A 44 2.81 16.20 8.31
CA VAL A 44 1.57 15.71 7.68
C VAL A 44 1.89 14.65 6.61
N TYR A 45 0.97 13.70 6.44
CA TYR A 45 1.01 12.77 5.32
C TYR A 45 0.13 13.29 4.18
N TYR A 46 0.63 13.27 2.96
CA TYR A 46 -0.12 13.60 1.75
C TYR A 46 0.01 12.49 0.71
N GLU A 47 -0.96 12.38 -0.18
CA GLU A 47 -0.99 11.31 -1.18
C GLU A 47 0.17 11.47 -2.17
N LEU A 48 0.91 10.38 -2.40
CA LEU A 48 2.03 10.32 -3.32
C LEU A 48 1.49 10.21 -4.76
N ASN A 49 1.43 11.36 -5.44
CA ASN A 49 1.00 11.43 -6.85
C ASN A 49 2.12 11.09 -7.83
N ASP A 50 3.38 11.35 -7.44
CA ASP A 50 4.55 11.16 -8.29
C ASP A 50 5.67 10.52 -7.48
N VAL A 51 6.19 9.39 -7.97
CA VAL A 51 7.27 8.63 -7.32
C VAL A 51 8.58 9.41 -7.22
N ARG A 52 8.77 10.42 -8.08
CA ARG A 52 9.93 11.31 -8.04
C ARG A 52 9.99 12.16 -6.76
N ASN A 53 8.88 12.27 -6.03
CA ASN A 53 8.85 12.96 -4.75
C ASN A 53 9.49 12.14 -3.61
N ILE A 54 9.78 10.86 -3.83
CA ILE A 54 10.47 10.02 -2.85
C ILE A 54 11.95 10.38 -2.84
N GLN A 55 12.43 10.78 -1.67
CA GLN A 55 13.84 11.07 -1.37
C GLN A 55 14.40 10.04 -0.39
N ASP A 56 15.72 10.07 -0.16
CA ASP A 56 16.35 9.22 0.88
C ASP A 56 15.63 9.41 2.22
N ARG A 57 15.41 8.29 2.93
CA ARG A 57 14.72 8.24 4.24
C ARG A 57 13.27 8.72 4.26
N SER A 58 12.62 8.88 3.09
CA SER A 58 11.19 9.21 3.04
C SER A 58 10.34 8.18 3.79
N LEU A 59 9.38 8.66 4.56
CA LEU A 59 8.42 7.82 5.26
C LEU A 59 7.15 7.64 4.42
N LEU A 60 6.87 6.39 4.05
CA LEU A 60 5.71 6.02 3.25
C LEU A 60 4.67 5.28 4.08
N LYS A 61 3.39 5.46 3.75
CA LYS A 61 2.26 4.78 4.38
C LYS A 61 1.24 4.35 3.33
N VAL A 62 0.93 3.06 3.28
CA VAL A 62 -0.24 2.55 2.56
C VAL A 62 -1.48 2.74 3.42
N TYR A 63 -2.57 3.24 2.83
CA TYR A 63 -3.86 3.38 3.49
C TYR A 63 -5.00 2.95 2.58
N ASN A 64 -6.02 2.33 3.17
CA ASN A 64 -7.25 2.00 2.49
C ASN A 64 -8.31 3.09 2.74
N LYS A 65 -8.68 3.80 1.69
CA LYS A 65 -9.73 4.84 1.68
C LYS A 65 -11.12 4.27 1.98
N ASP A 66 -11.32 2.96 1.80
CA ASP A 66 -12.55 2.24 2.11
C ASP A 66 -12.24 0.93 2.88
N PRO A 67 -11.91 1.02 4.18
CA PRO A 67 -11.56 -0.15 4.97
C PRO A 67 -12.72 -1.14 5.10
N ALA A 68 -13.97 -0.68 5.00
CA ALA A 68 -15.16 -1.51 5.10
C ALA A 68 -15.29 -2.51 3.95
N ARG A 69 -14.68 -2.25 2.78
CA ARG A 69 -14.71 -3.17 1.63
C ARG A 69 -13.44 -4.01 1.48
N ALA A 70 -12.34 -3.62 2.10
CA ALA A 70 -11.03 -4.22 1.85
C ALA A 70 -10.66 -5.37 2.79
N PHE A 71 -11.19 -5.37 4.01
CA PHE A 71 -10.89 -6.40 5.02
C PHE A 71 -12.00 -7.46 5.16
N ASN A 72 -13.02 -7.45 4.29
CA ASN A 72 -14.07 -8.47 4.26
C ASN A 72 -13.63 -9.82 3.66
N HIS A 73 -12.35 -10.14 3.78
CA HIS A 73 -11.87 -11.52 3.67
C HIS A 73 -11.90 -12.15 5.06
N THR A 74 -13.09 -12.24 5.66
CA THR A 74 -13.30 -13.35 6.58
C THR A 74 -13.31 -14.60 5.70
N PRO A 75 -12.41 -15.57 5.90
CA PRO A 75 -12.74 -16.92 5.47
C PRO A 75 -14.00 -17.26 6.24
N LYS A 76 -15.17 -17.17 5.60
CA LYS A 76 -16.36 -17.83 6.10
C LYS A 76 -15.97 -19.30 6.15
N THR A 77 -15.58 -19.77 7.33
CA THR A 77 -15.59 -21.19 7.67
C THR A 77 -16.99 -21.65 7.32
N VAL A 78 -17.10 -22.40 6.22
CA VAL A 78 -18.30 -23.14 5.88
C VAL A 78 -18.49 -24.13 7.04
N ASN A 79 -19.34 -23.78 7.99
CA ASN A 79 -19.83 -24.75 8.95
C ASN A 79 -20.60 -25.79 8.13
N GLY A 80 -20.03 -26.99 8.08
CA GLY A 80 -20.62 -28.15 7.44
C GLY A 80 -21.94 -28.48 8.10
N ASP A 81 -22.97 -28.57 7.27
CA ASP A 81 -24.21 -29.27 7.54
C ASP A 81 -23.94 -30.76 7.32
N VAL A 82 -24.00 -31.55 8.40
CA VAL A 82 -24.32 -32.99 8.42
C VAL A 82 -25.03 -33.32 9.72
#